data_AF-A2EPL4-F1
#
_entry.id   AF-A2EPL4-F1
#
_cell.length_a   1.000
_cell.length_b   1.000
_cell.length_c   1.000
_cell.angle_alpha   90.00
_cell.angle_beta   90.00
_cell.angle_gamma   90.00
#
_symmetry.space_group_name_H-M   'P 1'
#
loop_
_entity.id
_entity.type
_entity.pdbx_description
1 polymer ?
#
loop_
_entity_poly.entity_id
_entity_poly.type
_entity_poly.pdbx_seq_one_letter_code
_entity_poly.pdbx_strand_id
1 'polypeptide(L)'
;MSDIMNRVYESLQMFDNHSITIYINDHAYDTNLFIGLAISDKLRNDFYLNRSTKEFRFNINISDTNTYKIFEKILKLQIPENIGDKIAIDFLKLGEEMKSKSLMSFFINRYGNDTYTTDDILIKIKYCNYIGYTEKIFDFICDNIDSINHNDLIDSIAEAGLDFAEQLIIHMKNRNLNTNDIIFSLINKNPIFIEIISYLNDDYTEIRYAIDSLKNLSTNEGKSSIISIFKTILDKSKEKDFRIKQLECELTTTKDELTKLRNENAKLKQEPKQEENNKNSSDYDTPSSSSSSDEEKKEEFDSMPVKEHRHKHRKHRKHHSHYKGD
;
A
#
# COMPACT_ATOMS: atom_id res chain seq x y z
N MET A 1 21.69 21.77 20.39
CA MET A 1 21.69 21.80 21.88
C MET A 1 22.02 23.18 22.46
N SER A 2 23.01 23.92 21.93
CA SER A 2 23.40 25.25 22.47
C SER A 2 22.38 26.39 22.24
N ASP A 3 21.59 26.35 21.16
CA ASP A 3 20.85 27.54 20.71
C ASP A 3 19.62 27.91 21.56
N ILE A 4 18.88 26.93 22.08
CA ILE A 4 17.68 27.19 22.88
C ILE A 4 18.08 27.78 24.23
N MET A 5 19.09 27.20 24.89
CA MET A 5 19.58 27.69 26.18
C MET A 5 20.20 29.08 26.07
N ASN A 6 20.94 29.38 25.00
CA ASN A 6 21.48 30.72 24.77
C ASN A 6 20.37 31.76 24.54
N ARG A 7 19.35 31.43 23.73
CA ARG A 7 18.20 32.33 23.48
C ARG A 7 17.34 32.55 24.73
N VAL A 8 17.17 31.53 25.55
CA VAL A 8 16.46 31.63 26.83
C VAL A 8 17.26 32.47 27.82
N TYR A 9 18.58 32.31 27.88
CA TYR A 9 19.45 33.07 28.79
C TYR A 9 19.51 34.57 28.46
N GLU A 10 19.59 34.94 27.18
CA GLU A 10 19.49 36.35 26.73
C GLU A 10 18.15 36.98 27.09
N SER A 11 17.09 36.18 27.09
CA SER A 11 15.72 36.65 27.33
C SER A 11 15.37 36.76 28.82
N LEU A 12 15.96 35.93 29.68
CA LEU A 12 15.76 35.97 31.14
C LEU A 12 16.38 37.20 31.81
N GLN A 13 17.23 37.97 31.12
CA GLN A 13 17.77 39.24 31.64
C GLN A 13 16.75 40.40 31.58
N MET A 14 15.61 40.23 30.89
CA MET A 14 14.54 41.22 30.83
C MET A 14 13.47 40.86 31.88
N PHE A 15 13.57 41.50 33.05
CA PHE A 15 12.68 41.36 34.22
C PHE A 15 11.25 41.88 33.98
N ASP A 16 10.53 41.31 33.00
CA ASP A 16 9.10 41.55 32.88
C ASP A 16 8.37 40.26 32.52
N ASN A 17 7.49 39.82 33.41
CA ASN A 17 6.86 38.50 33.41
C ASN A 17 5.69 38.46 32.42
N HIS A 18 5.99 38.71 31.14
CA HIS A 18 5.01 38.67 30.06
C HIS A 18 4.56 37.22 29.87
N SER A 19 3.49 36.83 30.56
CA SER A 19 2.85 35.55 30.36
C SER A 19 2.06 35.54 29.06
N ILE A 20 2.17 34.45 28.32
CA ILE A 20 1.32 34.14 27.18
C ILE A 20 0.64 32.79 27.41
N THR A 21 -0.48 32.59 26.75
CA THR A 21 -1.18 31.30 26.72
C THR A 21 -1.12 30.73 25.31
N ILE A 22 -0.54 29.55 25.19
CA ILE A 22 -0.49 28.79 23.93
C ILE A 22 -1.58 27.74 24.02
N TYR A 23 -2.45 27.66 23.01
CA TYR A 23 -3.46 26.63 22.88
C TYR A 23 -3.05 25.66 21.79
N ILE A 24 -2.97 24.36 22.12
CA ILE A 24 -2.91 23.28 21.14
C ILE A 24 -4.24 22.53 21.20
N ASN A 25 -5.07 22.69 20.18
CA ASN A 25 -6.49 22.32 20.23
C ASN A 25 -7.16 22.92 21.49
N ASP A 26 -7.77 22.07 22.32
CA ASP A 26 -8.48 22.47 23.55
C ASP A 26 -7.58 22.53 24.79
N HIS A 27 -6.26 22.34 24.65
CA HIS A 27 -5.33 22.40 25.77
C HIS A 27 -4.58 23.73 25.81
N ALA A 28 -4.70 24.43 26.95
CA ALA A 28 -4.05 25.69 27.23
C ALA A 28 -2.75 25.49 28.03
N TYR A 29 -1.71 26.21 27.64
CA TYR A 29 -0.41 26.20 28.30
C TYR A 29 0.01 27.64 28.59
N ASP A 30 0.07 27.99 29.87
CA ASP A 30 0.65 29.25 30.31
C ASP A 30 2.16 29.13 30.37
N THR A 31 2.85 30.05 29.69
CA THR A 31 4.31 30.09 29.67
C THR A 31 4.83 31.52 29.63
N ASN A 32 6.12 31.67 29.86
CA ASN A 32 6.81 32.94 29.65
C ASN A 32 6.90 33.24 28.14
N LEU A 33 6.60 34.47 27.75
CA LEU A 33 6.64 34.95 26.36
C LEU A 33 7.92 34.49 25.67
N PHE A 34 9.08 34.72 26.28
CA PHE A 34 10.36 34.44 25.66
C PHE A 34 10.60 32.95 25.41
N ILE A 35 10.09 32.08 26.27
CA ILE A 35 10.11 30.62 26.02
C ILE A 35 9.26 30.30 24.79
N GLY A 36 8.07 30.87 24.69
CA GLY A 36 7.21 30.73 23.52
C GLY A 36 7.87 31.21 22.23
N LEU A 37 8.46 32.41 22.24
CA LEU A 37 9.16 32.98 21.06
C LEU A 37 10.41 32.18 20.69
N ALA A 38 11.09 31.56 21.65
CA ALA A 38 12.25 30.70 21.39
C ALA A 38 11.86 29.37 20.75
N ILE A 39 10.68 28.84 21.09
CA ILE A 39 10.19 27.56 20.56
C ILE A 39 9.55 27.74 19.18
N SER A 40 8.85 28.84 18.90
CA SER A 40 8.08 29.01 17.67
C SER A 40 8.41 30.29 16.95
N ASP A 41 8.90 30.17 15.71
CA ASP A 41 9.11 31.31 14.84
C ASP A 41 7.76 31.96 14.45
N LYS A 42 6.67 31.18 14.38
CA LYS A 42 5.32 31.71 14.14
C LYS A 42 4.85 32.59 15.29
N LEU A 43 4.96 32.13 16.54
CA LEU A 43 4.69 32.94 17.74
C LEU A 43 5.50 34.22 17.74
N ARG A 44 6.80 34.12 17.45
CA ARG A 44 7.70 35.27 17.38
C ARG A 44 7.21 36.31 16.38
N ASN A 45 6.86 35.87 15.17
CA ASN A 45 6.38 36.76 14.12
C ASN A 45 5.03 37.38 14.47
N ASP A 46 4.07 36.58 14.95
CA ASP A 46 2.72 37.04 15.32
C ASP A 46 2.78 38.08 16.46
N PHE A 47 3.63 37.84 17.46
CA PHE A 47 3.87 38.79 18.55
C PHE A 47 4.51 40.09 18.06
N TYR A 48 5.49 40.03 17.16
CA TYR A 48 6.11 41.26 16.63
C TYR A 48 5.18 42.07 15.74
N LEU A 49 4.25 41.42 15.04
CA LEU A 49 3.19 42.08 14.27
C LEU A 49 2.16 42.74 15.18
N ASN A 50 1.81 42.10 16.30
CA ASN A 50 0.92 42.67 17.29
C ASN A 50 1.38 42.35 18.72
N ARG A 51 2.11 43.30 19.32
CA ARG A 51 2.70 43.18 20.67
C ARG A 51 1.68 43.07 21.80
N SER A 52 0.39 43.32 21.53
CA SER A 52 -0.70 43.13 22.50
C SER A 52 -1.21 41.69 22.56
N THR A 53 -0.82 40.84 21.61
CA THR A 53 -1.27 39.44 21.54
C THR A 53 -0.68 38.64 22.69
N LYS A 54 -1.55 38.03 23.49
CA LYS A 54 -1.17 37.15 24.62
C LYS A 54 -1.65 35.71 24.46
N GLU A 55 -2.53 35.46 23.50
CA GLU A 55 -3.05 34.11 23.21
C GLU A 55 -2.68 33.69 21.80
N PHE A 56 -2.22 32.45 21.67
CA PHE A 56 -1.86 31.88 20.38
C PHE A 56 -2.47 30.49 20.26
N ARG A 57 -3.10 30.19 19.12
CA ARG A 57 -3.87 28.95 18.95
C ARG A 57 -3.38 28.17 17.75
N PHE A 58 -3.16 26.88 17.95
CA PHE A 58 -2.73 25.93 16.93
C PHE A 58 -3.68 24.74 16.95
N ASN A 59 -4.29 24.44 15.81
CA ASN A 59 -5.22 23.33 15.66
C ASN A 59 -4.56 22.23 14.84
N ILE A 60 -4.33 21.08 15.46
CA ILE A 60 -3.58 19.99 14.85
C ILE A 60 -4.07 18.63 15.31
N ASN A 61 -4.03 17.64 14.41
CA ASN A 61 -4.38 16.28 14.77
C ASN A 61 -3.23 15.61 15.56
N ILE A 62 -3.41 15.48 16.87
CA ILE A 62 -2.51 14.79 17.80
C ILE A 62 -2.99 13.35 17.99
N SER A 63 -2.11 12.40 17.67
CA SER A 63 -2.43 10.97 17.73
C SER A 63 -2.18 10.34 19.09
N ASP A 64 -1.28 10.90 19.90
CA ASP A 64 -0.98 10.45 21.26
C ASP A 64 -1.24 11.56 22.28
N THR A 65 -2.18 11.33 23.19
CA THR A 65 -2.50 12.28 24.27
C THR A 65 -1.32 12.62 25.18
N ASN A 66 -0.29 11.77 25.27
CA ASN A 66 0.92 12.08 26.03
C ASN A 66 1.78 13.16 25.38
N THR A 67 1.58 13.45 24.08
CA THR A 67 2.25 14.56 23.39
C THR A 67 2.03 15.89 24.12
N TYR A 68 0.82 16.12 24.62
CA TYR A 68 0.47 17.31 25.41
C TYR A 68 1.27 17.44 26.70
N LYS A 69 1.40 16.35 27.45
CA LYS A 69 2.20 16.32 28.70
C LYS A 69 3.68 16.57 28.41
N ILE A 70 4.19 16.05 27.31
CA ILE A 70 5.59 16.25 26.93
C ILE A 70 5.82 17.68 26.43
N PHE A 71 4.88 18.24 25.67
CA PHE A 71 4.93 19.64 25.25
C PHE A 71 4.97 20.59 26.47
N GLU A 72 4.13 20.34 27.48
CA GLU A 72 4.16 21.08 28.73
C GLU A 72 5.53 21.04 29.41
N LYS A 73 6.19 19.88 29.44
CA LYS A 73 7.56 19.73 29.96
C LYS A 73 8.56 20.57 29.17
N ILE A 74 8.48 20.56 27.85
CA ILE A 74 9.35 21.38 26.98
C ILE A 74 9.16 22.88 27.27
N LEU A 75 7.92 23.35 27.44
CA LEU A 75 7.64 24.73 27.84
C LEU A 75 8.18 25.09 29.23
N LYS A 76 8.39 24.09 30.09
CA LYS A 76 9.06 24.24 31.40
C LYS A 76 10.57 23.97 31.32
N LEU A 77 11.14 23.94 30.11
CA LEU A 77 12.55 23.68 29.81
C LEU A 77 13.03 22.28 30.26
N GLN A 78 12.11 21.35 30.43
CA GLN A 78 12.40 19.94 30.72
C GLN A 78 12.35 19.14 29.41
N ILE A 79 13.50 19.01 28.76
CA ILE A 79 13.62 18.32 27.47
C ILE A 79 13.74 16.81 27.73
N PRO A 80 12.78 15.98 27.27
CA PRO A 80 12.90 14.52 27.39
C PRO A 80 14.01 13.99 26.46
N GLU A 81 14.78 13.01 26.94
CA GLU A 81 15.85 12.38 26.14
C GLU A 81 15.31 11.42 25.08
N ASN A 82 14.19 10.74 25.37
CA ASN A 82 13.59 9.78 24.45
C ASN A 82 12.07 9.95 24.43
N ILE A 83 11.49 9.97 23.23
CA ILE A 83 10.06 10.05 23.02
C ILE A 83 9.62 8.92 22.10
N GLY A 84 8.40 8.42 22.30
CA GLY A 84 7.84 7.37 21.45
C GLY A 84 7.56 7.83 20.03
N ASP A 85 7.42 6.86 19.11
CA ASP A 85 7.22 7.10 17.67
C ASP A 85 6.06 8.04 17.36
N LYS A 86 4.91 7.81 18.00
CA LYS A 86 3.69 8.62 17.79
C LYS A 86 3.90 10.06 18.23
N ILE A 87 4.57 10.27 19.35
CA ILE A 87 4.88 11.61 19.87
C ILE A 87 5.86 12.32 18.94
N ALA A 88 6.86 11.61 18.41
CA ALA A 88 7.78 12.17 17.43
C ALA A 88 7.06 12.66 16.17
N ILE A 89 6.12 11.86 15.64
CA ILE A 89 5.29 12.26 14.49
C ILE A 89 4.38 13.44 14.85
N ASP A 90 3.75 13.43 16.03
CA ASP A 90 2.91 14.55 16.47
C ASP A 90 3.74 15.84 16.61
N PHE A 91 4.98 15.77 17.11
CA PHE A 91 5.90 16.91 17.19
C PHE A 91 6.44 17.37 15.85
N LEU A 92 6.58 16.49 14.86
CA LEU A 92 6.88 16.92 13.50
C LEU A 92 5.75 17.82 12.99
N LYS A 93 4.51 17.35 13.06
CA LYS A 93 3.33 18.10 12.60
C LYS A 93 3.16 19.40 13.40
N LEU A 94 3.27 19.35 14.72
CA LEU A 94 3.14 20.53 15.57
C LEU A 94 4.27 21.51 15.29
N GLY A 95 5.48 20.99 15.04
CA GLY A 95 6.64 21.77 14.65
C GLY A 95 6.46 22.48 13.32
N GLU A 96 5.88 21.85 12.30
CA GLU A 96 5.53 22.50 11.04
C GLU A 96 4.55 23.67 11.28
N GLU A 97 3.46 23.40 11.98
CA GLU A 97 2.39 24.37 12.24
C GLU A 97 2.88 25.56 13.07
N MET A 98 3.72 25.32 14.07
CA MET A 98 4.35 26.35 14.90
C MET A 98 5.60 26.97 14.26
N LYS A 99 6.07 26.46 13.12
CA LYS A 99 7.41 26.77 12.57
C LYS A 99 8.51 26.62 13.63
N SER A 100 8.52 25.48 14.31
CA SER A 100 9.45 25.13 15.38
C SER A 100 10.45 24.06 14.94
N LYS A 101 11.67 24.49 14.60
CA LYS A 101 12.78 23.57 14.32
C LYS A 101 13.07 22.65 15.52
N SER A 102 12.92 23.18 16.74
CA SER A 102 13.16 22.43 17.97
C SER A 102 12.20 21.26 18.13
N LEU A 103 10.90 21.45 17.87
CA LEU A 103 9.93 20.35 17.93
C LEU A 103 10.16 19.34 16.80
N MET A 104 10.41 19.81 15.58
CA MET A 104 10.72 18.93 14.44
C MET A 104 11.98 18.10 14.67
N SER A 105 12.96 18.61 15.43
CA SER A 105 14.21 17.90 15.70
C SER A 105 14.02 16.59 16.43
N PHE A 106 12.95 16.42 17.22
CA PHE A 106 12.67 15.15 17.87
C PHE A 106 12.38 14.03 16.86
N PHE A 107 11.64 14.35 15.79
CA PHE A 107 11.42 13.41 14.69
C PHE A 107 12.70 13.12 13.94
N ILE A 108 13.46 14.17 13.59
CA ILE A 108 14.71 14.05 12.82
C ILE A 108 15.73 13.20 13.59
N ASN A 109 15.90 13.42 14.90
CA ASN A 109 16.83 12.63 15.71
C ASN A 109 16.42 11.16 15.83
N ARG A 110 15.12 10.88 15.80
CA ARG A 110 14.59 9.51 15.92
C ARG A 110 14.69 8.72 14.62
N TYR A 111 14.38 9.35 13.49
CA TYR A 111 14.29 8.67 12.19
C TYR A 111 15.40 9.04 11.18
N GLY A 112 16.23 10.03 11.47
CA GLY A 112 17.29 10.54 10.58
C GLY A 112 18.54 9.66 10.48
N ASN A 113 18.46 8.41 10.93
CA ASN A 113 19.50 7.42 10.69
C ASN A 113 19.29 6.71 9.34
N ASP A 114 20.37 6.15 8.81
CA ASP A 114 20.40 5.41 7.54
C ASP A 114 19.99 3.93 7.69
N THR A 115 19.36 3.56 8.81
CA THR A 115 18.87 2.20 9.06
C THR A 115 17.39 2.09 8.72
N TYR A 116 17.02 1.05 7.95
CA TYR A 116 15.66 0.82 7.49
C TYR A 116 15.15 -0.52 8.02
N THR A 117 13.93 -0.50 8.53
CA THR A 117 13.21 -1.67 9.04
C THR A 117 11.85 -1.73 8.36
N THR A 118 11.21 -2.90 8.34
CA THR A 118 9.83 -3.03 7.84
C THR A 118 8.84 -2.17 8.61
N ASP A 119 9.12 -1.90 9.89
CA ASP A 119 8.23 -1.15 10.78
C ASP A 119 8.30 0.36 10.53
N ASP A 120 9.48 0.87 10.16
CA ASP A 120 9.73 2.32 10.04
C ASP A 120 9.81 2.81 8.58
N ILE A 121 9.96 1.92 7.60
CA ILE A 121 10.21 2.29 6.19
C ILE A 121 9.14 3.24 5.64
N LEU A 122 7.86 2.97 5.91
CA LEU A 122 6.76 3.79 5.42
C LEU A 122 6.82 5.22 5.98
N ILE A 123 7.13 5.35 7.28
CA ILE A 123 7.29 6.64 7.95
C ILE A 123 8.49 7.40 7.37
N LYS A 124 9.61 6.70 7.15
CA LYS A 124 10.82 7.28 6.57
C LYS A 124 10.62 7.75 5.13
N ILE A 125 9.89 7.00 4.31
CA ILE A 125 9.51 7.42 2.95
C ILE A 125 8.62 8.67 3.05
N LYS A 126 7.52 8.58 3.79
CA LYS A 126 6.51 9.65 3.91
C LYS A 126 7.10 10.99 4.34
N TYR A 127 8.10 10.97 5.22
CA TYR A 127 8.73 12.16 5.79
C TYR A 127 10.19 12.36 5.32
N CYS A 128 10.56 11.78 4.18
CA CYS A 128 11.93 11.83 3.66
C CYS A 128 12.42 13.26 3.40
N ASN A 129 11.52 14.20 3.12
CA ASN A 129 11.83 15.63 2.93
C ASN A 129 12.38 16.31 4.19
N TYR A 130 12.16 15.74 5.38
CA TYR A 130 12.67 16.26 6.64
C TYR A 130 13.98 15.62 7.09
N ILE A 131 14.11 14.31 6.86
CA ILE A 131 15.27 13.54 7.31
C ILE A 131 16.33 13.35 6.22
N GLY A 132 16.00 13.67 4.97
CA GLY A 132 16.79 13.26 3.81
C GLY A 132 16.64 11.76 3.53
N TYR A 133 17.16 11.33 2.39
CA TYR A 133 17.25 9.92 2.04
C TYR A 133 18.46 9.66 1.15
N THR A 134 18.89 8.40 1.12
CA THR A 134 20.00 7.90 0.29
C THR A 134 19.52 6.73 -0.55
N GLU A 135 20.28 6.30 -1.55
CA GLU A 135 19.93 5.15 -2.41
C GLU A 135 19.62 3.86 -1.62
N LYS A 136 20.14 3.74 -0.39
CA LYS A 136 19.84 2.63 0.52
C LYS A 136 18.34 2.43 0.79
N ILE A 137 17.54 3.51 0.79
CA ILE A 137 16.09 3.38 0.97
C ILE A 137 15.46 2.66 -0.23
N PHE A 138 15.96 2.95 -1.43
CA PHE A 138 15.48 2.32 -2.66
C PHE A 138 15.93 0.87 -2.73
N ASP A 139 17.17 0.56 -2.33
CA ASP A 139 17.63 -0.82 -2.19
C ASP A 139 16.73 -1.62 -1.25
N PHE A 140 16.44 -1.05 -0.07
CA PHE A 140 15.56 -1.69 0.91
C PHE A 140 14.16 -1.95 0.35
N ILE A 141 13.55 -0.95 -0.32
CA ILE A 141 12.23 -1.10 -0.94
C ILE A 141 12.27 -2.21 -2.00
N CYS A 142 13.26 -2.19 -2.90
CA CYS A 142 13.39 -3.18 -3.97
C CYS A 142 13.58 -4.60 -3.42
N ASP A 143 14.39 -4.76 -2.38
CA ASP A 143 14.68 -6.06 -1.76
C ASP A 143 13.49 -6.63 -0.97
N ASN A 144 12.56 -5.76 -0.52
CA ASN A 144 11.45 -6.14 0.36
C ASN A 144 10.08 -5.84 -0.23
N ILE A 145 9.99 -5.52 -1.53
CA ILE A 145 8.77 -5.00 -2.16
C ILE A 145 7.56 -5.92 -1.96
N ASP A 146 7.76 -7.23 -2.07
CA ASP A 146 6.71 -8.23 -1.92
C ASP A 146 6.22 -8.37 -0.46
N SER A 147 7.01 -7.89 0.51
CA SER A 147 6.71 -7.96 1.93
C SER A 147 6.06 -6.68 2.46
N ILE A 148 6.18 -5.57 1.74
CA ILE A 148 5.59 -4.28 2.11
C ILE A 148 4.15 -4.25 1.57
N ASN A 149 3.21 -3.74 2.36
CA ASN A 149 1.85 -3.54 1.87
C ASN A 149 1.85 -2.53 0.72
N HIS A 150 1.39 -2.97 -0.46
CA HIS A 150 1.38 -2.16 -1.68
C HIS A 150 0.68 -0.82 -1.49
N ASN A 151 -0.53 -0.81 -0.91
CA ASN A 151 -1.28 0.44 -0.74
C ASN A 151 -0.58 1.41 0.21
N ASP A 152 -0.04 0.90 1.33
CA ASP A 152 0.67 1.75 2.29
C ASP A 152 1.98 2.31 1.70
N LEU A 153 2.66 1.52 0.86
CA LEU A 153 3.85 1.96 0.13
C LEU A 153 3.52 3.07 -0.87
N ILE A 154 2.50 2.87 -1.72
CA ILE A 154 2.00 3.89 -2.66
C ILE A 154 1.60 5.14 -1.91
N ASP A 155 0.94 4.99 -0.75
CA ASP A 155 0.54 6.11 0.08
C ASP A 155 1.73 6.93 0.58
N SER A 156 2.78 6.25 1.02
CA SER A 156 4.00 6.87 1.53
C SER A 156 4.78 7.56 0.41
N ILE A 157 4.92 6.92 -0.76
CA ILE A 157 5.58 7.51 -1.93
C ILE A 157 4.83 8.75 -2.40
N ALA A 158 3.49 8.70 -2.43
CA ALA A 158 2.68 9.84 -2.86
C ALA A 158 2.87 11.06 -1.95
N GLU A 159 3.07 10.85 -0.65
CA GLU A 159 3.36 11.93 0.30
C GLU A 159 4.81 12.44 0.21
N ALA A 160 5.77 11.57 -0.10
CA ALA A 160 7.16 11.96 -0.34
C ALA A 160 7.28 12.92 -1.53
N GLY A 161 6.50 12.66 -2.59
CA GLY A 161 6.39 13.53 -3.76
C GLY A 161 6.97 12.95 -5.05
N LEU A 162 6.88 13.72 -6.13
CA LEU A 162 7.24 13.30 -7.49
C LEU A 162 8.72 12.93 -7.61
N ASP A 163 9.62 13.76 -7.07
CA ASP A 163 11.07 13.54 -7.13
C ASP A 163 11.48 12.19 -6.50
N PHE A 164 10.90 11.85 -5.36
CA PHE A 164 11.14 10.56 -4.70
C PHE A 164 10.62 9.40 -5.56
N ALA A 165 9.40 9.53 -6.08
CA ALA A 165 8.77 8.51 -6.92
C ALA A 165 9.59 8.24 -8.20
N GLU A 166 10.04 9.30 -8.87
CA GLU A 166 10.87 9.19 -10.07
C GLU A 166 12.19 8.48 -9.78
N GLN A 167 12.92 8.88 -8.74
CA GLN A 167 14.18 8.24 -8.36
C GLN A 167 14.00 6.77 -8.00
N LEU A 168 12.94 6.42 -7.26
CA LEU A 168 12.61 5.03 -6.96
C LEU A 168 12.34 4.22 -8.23
N ILE A 169 11.56 4.76 -9.17
CA ILE A 169 11.23 4.08 -10.43
C ILE A 169 12.49 3.85 -11.27
N ILE A 170 13.36 4.86 -11.39
CA ILE A 170 14.65 4.71 -12.08
C ILE A 170 15.47 3.59 -11.42
N HIS A 171 15.54 3.58 -10.09
CA HIS A 171 16.28 2.57 -9.34
C HIS A 171 15.73 1.15 -9.56
N MET A 172 14.41 1.00 -9.50
CA MET A 172 13.73 -0.27 -9.77
C MET A 172 13.99 -0.76 -11.20
N LYS A 173 13.94 0.13 -12.20
CA LYS A 173 14.26 -0.23 -13.60
C LYS A 173 15.70 -0.67 -13.77
N ASN A 174 16.65 -0.01 -13.11
CA ASN A 174 18.07 -0.42 -13.12
C ASN A 174 18.26 -1.82 -12.51
N ARG A 175 17.34 -2.27 -11.64
CA ARG A 175 17.31 -3.63 -11.07
C ARG A 175 16.42 -4.60 -11.84
N ASN A 176 15.93 -4.24 -13.02
CA ASN A 176 15.01 -5.02 -13.85
C ASN A 176 13.69 -5.40 -13.15
N LEU A 177 13.22 -4.57 -12.23
CA LEU A 177 11.93 -4.76 -11.57
C LEU A 177 10.80 -4.12 -12.39
N ASN A 178 9.62 -4.74 -12.38
CA ASN A 178 8.43 -4.19 -13.01
C ASN A 178 7.88 -3.03 -12.18
N THR A 179 7.86 -1.82 -12.78
CA THR A 179 7.39 -0.59 -12.12
C THR A 179 5.98 -0.20 -12.52
N ASN A 180 5.37 -0.87 -13.51
CA ASN A 180 4.11 -0.42 -14.12
C ASN A 180 2.98 -0.32 -13.09
N ASP A 181 2.86 -1.30 -12.19
CA ASP A 181 1.82 -1.32 -11.15
C ASP A 181 1.97 -0.16 -10.16
N ILE A 182 3.21 0.21 -9.81
CA ILE A 182 3.49 1.39 -8.98
C ILE A 182 3.14 2.67 -9.72
N ILE A 183 3.57 2.80 -10.98
CA ILE A 183 3.30 3.97 -11.83
C ILE A 183 1.78 4.20 -11.92
N PHE A 184 1.01 3.17 -12.29
CA PHE A 184 -0.44 3.29 -12.40
C PHE A 184 -1.11 3.58 -11.05
N SER A 185 -0.65 2.97 -9.96
CA SER A 185 -1.19 3.22 -8.62
C SER A 185 -0.97 4.67 -8.18
N LEU A 186 0.22 5.22 -8.43
CA LEU A 186 0.53 6.62 -8.12
C LEU A 186 -0.31 7.60 -8.93
N ILE A 187 -0.47 7.36 -10.24
CA ILE A 187 -1.28 8.22 -11.13
C ILE A 187 -2.74 8.20 -10.72
N ASN A 188 -3.28 7.02 -10.41
CA ASN A 188 -4.64 6.86 -9.92
C ASN A 188 -4.86 7.60 -8.60
N LYS A 189 -3.82 7.67 -7.75
CA LYS A 189 -3.88 8.37 -6.48
C LYS A 189 -3.81 9.89 -6.66
N ASN A 190 -2.93 10.38 -7.52
CA ASN A 190 -2.80 11.80 -7.82
C ASN A 190 -2.33 12.02 -9.29
N PRO A 191 -3.07 12.77 -10.11
CA PRO A 191 -2.70 13.05 -11.50
C PRO A 191 -1.35 13.73 -11.70
N ILE A 192 -0.77 14.36 -10.67
CA ILE A 192 0.57 14.97 -10.76
C ILE A 192 1.65 13.94 -11.16
N PHE A 193 1.43 12.66 -10.84
CA PHE A 193 2.33 11.57 -11.20
C PHE A 193 2.20 11.15 -12.67
N ILE A 194 1.40 11.83 -13.50
CA ILE A 194 1.34 11.50 -14.94
C ILE A 194 2.71 11.63 -15.63
N GLU A 195 3.61 12.47 -15.09
CA GLU A 195 4.94 12.71 -15.64
C GLU A 195 5.83 11.46 -15.64
N ILE A 196 5.64 10.56 -14.67
CA ILE A 196 6.41 9.30 -14.58
C ILE A 196 5.93 8.21 -15.56
N ILE A 197 4.92 8.47 -16.40
CA ILE A 197 4.48 7.50 -17.44
C ILE A 197 5.59 7.21 -18.45
N SER A 198 6.49 8.14 -18.71
CA SER A 198 7.64 7.93 -19.60
C SER A 198 8.47 6.70 -19.21
N TYR A 199 8.44 6.33 -17.93
CA TYR A 199 9.13 5.18 -17.37
C TYR A 199 8.41 3.84 -17.52
N LEU A 200 7.19 3.80 -18.08
CA LEU A 200 6.53 2.53 -18.41
C LEU A 200 7.40 1.66 -19.34
N ASN A 201 7.23 0.34 -19.23
CA ASN A 201 7.90 -0.62 -20.10
C ASN A 201 7.39 -0.53 -21.55
N ASP A 202 8.12 -1.17 -22.47
CA ASP A 202 7.82 -1.12 -23.90
C ASP A 202 6.47 -1.73 -24.28
N ASP A 203 5.91 -2.60 -23.43
CA ASP A 203 4.55 -3.12 -23.55
C ASP A 203 3.47 -2.03 -23.52
N TYR A 204 3.81 -0.82 -23.07
CA TYR A 204 2.91 0.33 -22.98
C TYR A 204 3.38 1.52 -23.83
N THR A 205 4.10 1.26 -24.92
CA THR A 205 4.54 2.29 -25.89
C THR A 205 3.40 3.18 -26.36
N GLU A 206 2.21 2.63 -26.63
CA GLU A 206 1.07 3.42 -27.11
C GLU A 206 0.58 4.45 -26.08
N ILE A 207 0.65 4.13 -24.78
CA ILE A 207 0.28 5.06 -23.71
C ILE A 207 1.27 6.22 -23.64
N ARG A 208 2.56 5.94 -23.75
CA ARG A 208 3.62 6.97 -23.77
C ARG A 208 3.41 7.92 -24.96
N TYR A 209 3.19 7.38 -26.16
CA TYR A 209 2.93 8.19 -27.36
C TYR A 209 1.64 9.01 -27.26
N ALA A 210 0.60 8.49 -26.61
CA ALA A 210 -0.66 9.23 -26.42
C ALA A 210 -0.44 10.49 -25.59
N ILE A 211 0.36 10.41 -24.54
CA ILE A 211 0.64 11.53 -23.64
C ILE A 211 1.52 12.58 -24.30
N ASP A 212 2.53 12.18 -25.06
CA ASP A 212 3.34 13.13 -25.83
C ASP A 212 2.48 13.85 -26.89
N SER A 213 1.55 13.12 -27.51
CA SER A 213 0.59 13.70 -28.45
C SER A 213 -0.41 14.64 -27.76
N LEU A 214 -0.81 14.34 -26.52
CA LEU A 214 -1.70 15.20 -25.70
C LEU A 214 -1.01 16.51 -25.30
N LYS A 215 0.30 16.49 -25.02
CA LYS A 215 1.08 17.71 -24.78
C LYS A 215 1.07 18.62 -26.02
N ASN A 216 0.93 18.05 -27.21
CA ASN A 216 0.86 18.73 -28.49
C ASN A 216 -0.59 18.86 -29.05
N LEU A 217 -1.63 18.69 -28.22
CA LEU A 217 -3.04 18.62 -28.67
C LEU A 217 -3.52 19.88 -29.42
N SER A 218 -2.88 21.02 -29.19
CA SER A 218 -3.18 22.27 -29.89
C SER A 218 -2.82 22.21 -31.38
N THR A 219 -1.96 21.27 -31.79
CA THR A 219 -1.57 21.08 -33.20
C THR A 219 -2.46 20.05 -33.90
N ASN A 220 -2.64 20.21 -35.22
CA ASN A 220 -3.37 19.24 -36.03
C ASN A 220 -2.66 17.86 -36.06
N GLU A 221 -1.35 17.85 -35.87
CA GLU A 221 -0.52 16.66 -35.78
C GLU A 221 -0.77 15.89 -34.47
N GLY A 222 -0.85 16.61 -33.32
CA GLY A 222 -1.22 16.02 -32.04
C GLY A 222 -2.62 15.41 -32.05
N LYS A 223 -3.60 16.11 -32.65
CA LYS A 223 -4.97 15.60 -32.83
C LYS A 223 -5.01 14.33 -33.68
N SER A 224 -4.31 14.32 -34.82
CA SER A 224 -4.27 13.17 -35.73
C SER A 224 -3.60 11.96 -35.08
N SER A 225 -2.53 12.19 -34.31
CA SER A 225 -1.79 11.16 -33.59
C SER A 225 -2.65 10.49 -32.53
N ILE A 226 -3.42 11.26 -31.75
CA ILE A 226 -4.34 10.73 -30.74
C ILE A 226 -5.46 9.91 -31.37
N ILE A 227 -6.06 10.38 -32.47
CA ILE A 227 -7.09 9.63 -33.19
C ILE A 227 -6.53 8.29 -33.70
N SER A 228 -5.31 8.29 -34.22
CA SER A 228 -4.62 7.08 -34.67
C SER A 228 -4.40 6.08 -33.52
N ILE A 229 -3.98 6.57 -32.35
CA ILE A 229 -3.77 5.75 -31.16
C ILE A 229 -5.09 5.14 -30.68
N PHE A 230 -6.15 5.94 -30.53
CA PHE A 230 -7.46 5.44 -30.13
C PHE A 230 -8.02 4.41 -31.12
N LYS A 231 -7.83 4.63 -32.43
CA LYS A 231 -8.23 3.66 -33.46
C LYS A 231 -7.44 2.35 -33.31
N THR A 232 -6.13 2.43 -33.09
CA THR A 232 -5.27 1.26 -32.89
C THR A 232 -5.71 0.45 -31.65
N ILE A 233 -5.99 1.13 -30.54
CA ILE A 233 -6.49 0.49 -29.31
C ILE A 233 -7.84 -0.19 -29.57
N LEU A 234 -8.76 0.50 -30.25
CA LEU A 234 -10.07 -0.04 -30.60
C LEU A 234 -9.97 -1.27 -31.50
N ASP A 235 -9.09 -1.24 -32.50
CA ASP A 235 -8.90 -2.35 -33.43
C ASP A 235 -8.25 -3.56 -32.73
N LYS A 236 -7.23 -3.34 -31.88
CA LYS A 236 -6.65 -4.39 -31.01
C LYS A 236 -7.68 -5.01 -30.05
N SER A 237 -8.59 -4.21 -29.50
CA SER A 237 -9.67 -4.71 -28.64
C SER A 237 -10.59 -5.65 -29.41
N LYS A 238 -11.01 -5.26 -30.61
CA LYS A 238 -11.88 -6.09 -31.46
C LYS A 238 -11.21 -7.40 -31.87
N GLU A 239 -9.91 -7.36 -32.17
CA GLU A 239 -9.14 -8.56 -32.48
C GLU A 239 -9.11 -9.54 -31.29
N LYS A 240 -8.87 -9.04 -30.08
CA LYS A 240 -8.94 -9.85 -28.86
C LYS A 240 -10.33 -10.45 -28.65
N ASP A 241 -11.39 -9.67 -28.83
CA ASP A 241 -12.77 -10.15 -28.72
C ASP A 241 -13.07 -11.27 -29.74
N PHE A 242 -12.58 -11.12 -30.98
CA PHE A 242 -12.71 -12.17 -32.00
C PHE A 242 -11.97 -13.44 -31.58
N ARG A 243 -10.74 -13.30 -31.07
CA ARG A 243 -9.93 -14.45 -30.63
C ARG A 243 -10.56 -15.16 -29.44
N ILE A 244 -11.15 -14.42 -28.50
CA ILE A 244 -11.90 -14.99 -27.37
C ILE A 244 -13.07 -15.83 -27.88
N LYS A 245 -13.90 -15.28 -28.78
CA LYS A 245 -15.02 -16.03 -29.37
C LYS A 245 -14.57 -17.28 -30.12
N GLN A 246 -13.45 -17.20 -30.83
CA GLN A 246 -12.89 -18.36 -31.52
C GLN A 246 -12.47 -19.46 -30.52
N LEU A 247 -11.77 -19.09 -29.44
CA LEU A 247 -11.38 -20.02 -28.40
C LEU A 247 -12.57 -20.63 -27.67
N GLU A 248 -13.65 -19.87 -27.45
CA GLU A 248 -14.91 -20.39 -26.89
C GLU A 248 -15.58 -21.42 -27.80
N CYS A 249 -15.57 -21.20 -29.12
CA CYS A 249 -16.04 -22.18 -30.12
C CYS A 249 -15.16 -23.44 -30.15
N GLU A 250 -13.83 -23.28 -30.10
CA GLU A 250 -12.90 -24.43 -30.04
C GLU A 250 -13.13 -25.25 -28.77
N LEU A 251 -13.29 -24.58 -27.62
CA LEU A 251 -13.52 -25.23 -26.33
C LEU A 251 -14.85 -25.98 -26.27
N THR A 252 -15.92 -25.42 -26.84
CA THR A 252 -17.23 -26.11 -26.95
C THR A 252 -17.14 -27.34 -27.85
N THR A 253 -16.50 -27.21 -29.03
CA THR A 253 -16.28 -28.35 -29.95
C THR A 253 -15.49 -29.47 -29.28
N THR A 254 -14.39 -29.12 -28.60
CA THR A 254 -13.54 -30.09 -27.89
C THR A 254 -14.32 -30.78 -26.76
N LYS A 255 -15.15 -30.03 -26.03
CA LYS A 255 -16.01 -30.57 -24.97
C LYS A 255 -17.02 -31.56 -25.54
N ASP A 256 -17.66 -31.23 -26.67
CA ASP A 256 -18.62 -32.09 -27.36
C ASP A 256 -17.98 -33.39 -27.84
N GLU A 257 -16.79 -33.31 -28.45
CA GLU A 257 -15.98 -34.48 -28.84
C GLU A 257 -15.62 -35.35 -27.63
N LEU A 258 -15.23 -34.74 -26.51
CA LEU A 258 -14.91 -35.45 -25.27
C LEU A 258 -16.13 -36.20 -24.73
N THR A 259 -17.33 -35.58 -24.77
CA THR A 259 -18.59 -36.28 -24.44
C THR A 259 -18.91 -37.41 -25.41
N LYS A 260 -18.70 -37.25 -26.72
CA LYS A 260 -18.91 -38.34 -27.70
C LYS A 260 -17.99 -39.52 -27.42
N LEU A 261 -16.69 -39.27 -27.24
CA LEU A 261 -15.71 -40.29 -26.93
C LEU A 261 -15.99 -40.98 -25.58
N ARG A 262 -16.49 -40.25 -24.58
CA ARG A 262 -16.96 -40.84 -23.32
C ARG A 262 -18.16 -41.78 -23.54
N ASN A 263 -19.11 -41.38 -24.37
CA ASN A 263 -20.29 -42.20 -24.70
C ASN A 263 -19.90 -43.44 -25.53
N GLU A 264 -18.98 -43.30 -26.49
CA GLU A 264 -18.46 -44.42 -27.27
C GLU A 264 -17.67 -45.42 -26.40
N ASN A 265 -16.80 -44.93 -25.51
CA ASN A 265 -16.12 -45.77 -24.53
C ASN A 265 -17.10 -46.49 -23.58
N ALA A 266 -18.21 -45.84 -23.19
CA ALA A 266 -19.23 -46.48 -22.37
C ALA A 266 -19.95 -47.61 -23.12
N LYS A 267 -20.25 -47.43 -24.43
CA LYS A 267 -20.85 -48.47 -25.29
C LYS A 267 -19.91 -49.66 -25.49
N LEU A 268 -18.64 -49.41 -25.80
CA LEU A 268 -17.62 -50.46 -25.97
C LEU A 268 -17.38 -51.27 -24.68
N LYS A 269 -17.57 -50.68 -23.50
CA LYS A 269 -17.53 -51.41 -22.21
C LYS A 269 -18.77 -52.27 -21.94
N GLN A 270 -19.88 -52.04 -22.64
CA GLN A 270 -21.11 -52.84 -22.52
C GLN A 270 -21.16 -54.01 -23.51
N GLU A 271 -20.57 -53.89 -24.69
CA GLU A 271 -20.52 -54.94 -25.72
C GLU A 271 -19.91 -56.29 -25.27
N PRO A 272 -18.85 -56.37 -24.42
CA PRO A 272 -18.35 -57.69 -23.97
C PRO A 272 -19.32 -58.45 -23.06
N LYS A 273 -20.37 -57.81 -22.50
CA LYS A 273 -21.36 -58.50 -21.66
C LYS A 273 -22.52 -59.14 -22.44
N GLN A 274 -22.70 -58.80 -23.72
CA GLN A 274 -23.76 -59.42 -24.55
C GLN A 274 -23.26 -60.65 -25.32
N GLU A 275 -21.96 -60.77 -25.59
CA GLU A 275 -21.42 -61.97 -26.25
C GLU A 275 -21.21 -63.16 -25.29
N GLU A 276 -21.06 -62.93 -23.98
CA GLU A 276 -21.02 -64.03 -22.98
C GLU A 276 -22.40 -64.61 -22.66
N ASN A 277 -23.50 -63.85 -22.84
CA ASN A 277 -24.86 -64.35 -22.60
C ASN A 277 -25.45 -65.15 -23.76
N ASN A 278 -24.87 -65.10 -24.97
CA ASN A 278 -25.35 -65.84 -26.14
C ASN A 278 -24.63 -67.18 -26.39
N LYS A 279 -23.65 -67.56 -25.56
CA LYS A 279 -22.96 -68.86 -25.66
C LYS A 279 -23.38 -69.92 -24.63
N ASN A 280 -24.23 -69.59 -23.65
CA ASN A 280 -24.66 -70.53 -22.61
C ASN A 280 -26.15 -70.92 -22.73
N SER A 281 -26.57 -71.46 -23.87
CA SER A 281 -27.84 -72.19 -23.97
C SER A 281 -27.70 -73.50 -24.76
N SER A 282 -27.00 -74.46 -24.18
CA SER A 282 -27.26 -75.88 -24.41
C SER A 282 -26.94 -76.67 -23.14
N ASP A 283 -27.98 -77.29 -22.58
CA ASP A 283 -28.04 -78.39 -21.61
C ASP A 283 -27.43 -78.17 -20.21
N TYR A 284 -28.27 -78.16 -19.17
CA TYR A 284 -28.65 -79.37 -18.42
C TYR A 284 -29.65 -79.05 -17.29
N ASP A 285 -30.50 -80.05 -17.02
CA ASP A 285 -31.55 -80.10 -16.01
C ASP A 285 -31.10 -79.97 -14.53
N THR A 286 -31.96 -79.27 -13.78
CA THR A 286 -32.29 -79.20 -12.33
C THR A 286 -32.03 -80.45 -11.43
N PRO A 287 -32.22 -80.44 -10.07
CA PRO A 287 -32.54 -79.35 -9.11
C PRO A 287 -31.85 -79.41 -7.71
N SER A 288 -31.95 -78.33 -6.90
CA SER A 288 -32.71 -78.27 -5.62
C SER A 288 -32.18 -77.30 -4.55
N SER A 289 -33.16 -76.57 -3.97
CA SER A 289 -33.30 -76.04 -2.59
C SER A 289 -32.27 -75.02 -2.06
N SER A 290 -32.64 -73.73 -1.98
CA SER A 290 -33.24 -73.01 -0.81
C SER A 290 -32.17 -72.54 0.18
N SER A 291 -32.10 -71.31 0.70
CA SER A 291 -33.11 -70.27 0.96
C SER A 291 -32.42 -68.96 1.43
N SER A 292 -33.08 -67.82 1.19
CA SER A 292 -33.12 -66.56 1.99
C SER A 292 -31.80 -65.80 2.24
N SER A 293 -31.70 -64.48 2.13
CA SER A 293 -32.68 -63.40 2.29
C SER A 293 -32.20 -62.10 1.63
N ASP A 294 -33.18 -61.30 1.25
CA ASP A 294 -33.13 -59.96 0.66
C ASP A 294 -32.34 -58.91 1.46
N GLU A 295 -31.69 -57.96 0.77
CA GLU A 295 -31.90 -56.51 0.98
C GLU A 295 -31.25 -55.64 -0.13
N GLU A 296 -32.14 -55.10 -0.98
CA GLU A 296 -32.11 -53.78 -1.63
C GLU A 296 -31.12 -52.72 -1.09
N LYS A 297 -30.29 -52.11 -1.98
CA LYS A 297 -30.46 -50.71 -2.45
C LYS A 297 -29.27 -50.16 -3.26
N LYS A 298 -29.63 -49.73 -4.48
CA LYS A 298 -29.35 -48.43 -5.12
C LYS A 298 -27.93 -47.86 -5.08
N GLU A 299 -27.33 -47.84 -6.27
CA GLU A 299 -26.43 -46.79 -6.73
C GLU A 299 -27.10 -45.41 -6.56
N GLU A 300 -26.40 -44.48 -5.92
CA GLU A 300 -26.65 -43.04 -6.07
C GLU A 300 -25.29 -42.35 -6.22
N PHE A 301 -24.95 -42.12 -7.48
CA PHE A 301 -23.90 -41.20 -7.91
C PHE A 301 -24.39 -39.79 -7.59
N ASP A 302 -23.99 -39.29 -6.43
CA ASP A 302 -24.33 -37.93 -6.06
C ASP A 302 -23.26 -36.96 -6.59
N SER A 303 -23.73 -36.13 -7.50
CA SER A 303 -23.11 -34.90 -7.94
C SER A 303 -22.53 -34.09 -6.78
N MET A 304 -21.32 -33.56 -6.92
CA MET A 304 -20.93 -32.40 -6.12
C MET A 304 -20.22 -31.33 -6.94
N PRO A 305 -20.45 -30.06 -6.55
CA PRO A 305 -20.47 -28.94 -7.46
C PRO A 305 -19.15 -28.19 -7.47
N VAL A 306 -18.92 -27.50 -8.57
CA VAL A 306 -17.98 -26.39 -8.70
C VAL A 306 -18.28 -25.35 -7.62
N LYS A 307 -17.33 -25.09 -6.72
CA LYS A 307 -17.32 -23.89 -5.87
C LYS A 307 -15.94 -23.26 -5.82
N GLU A 308 -15.87 -22.12 -6.49
CA GLU A 308 -15.07 -20.92 -6.25
C GLU A 308 -14.05 -20.98 -5.10
N HIS A 309 -12.78 -20.83 -5.46
CA HIS A 309 -11.72 -20.50 -4.51
C HIS A 309 -11.90 -19.07 -3.96
N ARG A 310 -12.41 -18.98 -2.72
CA ARG A 310 -12.19 -17.84 -1.83
C ARG A 310 -11.03 -18.16 -0.89
N HIS A 311 -9.87 -17.55 -1.11
CA HIS A 311 -8.81 -17.50 -0.10
C HIS A 311 -9.16 -16.45 0.97
N LYS A 312 -9.38 -16.91 2.20
CA LYS A 312 -9.34 -16.08 3.41
C LYS A 312 -8.30 -16.63 4.36
N HIS A 313 -7.52 -15.70 4.90
CA HIS A 313 -6.52 -15.79 5.96
C HIS A 313 -6.77 -16.84 7.05
N ARG A 314 -5.67 -17.39 7.57
CA ARG A 314 -5.62 -17.88 8.94
C ARG A 314 -4.33 -17.46 9.64
N LYS A 315 -4.49 -16.53 10.59
CA LYS A 315 -3.60 -16.30 11.75
C LYS A 315 -3.63 -17.52 12.67
N HIS A 316 -2.50 -17.84 13.30
CA HIS A 316 -2.32 -18.30 14.70
C HIS A 316 -0.93 -18.94 14.85
N ARG A 317 -0.19 -18.89 15.97
CA ARG A 317 -0.34 -18.26 17.29
C ARG A 317 1.03 -18.41 17.99
N LYS A 318 1.26 -17.54 18.96
CA LYS A 318 2.32 -17.57 19.98
C LYS A 318 2.55 -18.95 20.59
N HIS A 319 3.81 -19.25 20.92
CA HIS A 319 4.16 -20.00 22.13
C HIS A 319 5.33 -19.33 22.86
N HIS A 320 5.08 -19.02 24.14
CA HIS A 320 6.08 -18.67 25.14
C HIS A 320 6.99 -19.86 25.43
N SER A 321 8.27 -19.59 25.71
CA SER A 321 8.99 -20.33 26.75
C SER A 321 9.69 -19.33 27.67
N HIS A 322 9.44 -19.48 28.97
CA HIS A 322 10.21 -18.89 30.06
C HIS A 322 11.24 -19.94 30.48
N TYR A 323 12.49 -19.54 30.65
CA TYR A 323 13.40 -20.17 31.60
C TYR A 323 14.26 -19.09 32.26
N LYS A 324 14.29 -19.13 33.59
CA LYS A 324 15.16 -18.37 34.50
C LYS A 324 16.25 -19.31 35.05
N GLY A 325 17.38 -18.73 35.45
CA GLY A 325 18.49 -19.31 36.21
C GLY A 325 19.78 -19.24 35.39
N ASP A 326 20.84 -18.51 35.73
CA ASP A 326 21.29 -17.90 37.01
C ASP A 326 21.78 -16.45 36.82
#